data_AF-A0AB38SLP9-F1
#
_entry.id   AF-A0AB38SLP9-F1
#
_cell.length_a   1.000
_cell.length_b   1.000
_cell.length_c   1.000
_cell.angle_alpha   90.00
_cell.angle_beta   90.00
_cell.angle_gamma   90.00
#
_symmetry.space_group_name_H-M   'P 1'
#
loop_
_entity.id
_entity.type
_entity.pdbx_description
1 polymer ?
#
loop_
_entity_poly.entity_id
_entity_poly.type
_entity_poly.pdbx_seq_one_letter_code
_entity_poly.pdbx_strand_id
1 'polypeptide(L)'
;MAERLTKSAARNVFYGGSAFFFAIFIGLTAHSHYYMATTSTDATTLTSSVARGKHVWEKNSCINCHTLLGEGAYFAPEVGNVWDRWGGNEDPAGARETLKAWMQAQPSGAPGRRQMPQFNLTDQELNDLADFLQWTSTIKRQEWPPNKAG
;
A
#
# COMPACT_ATOMS: atom_id res chain seq x y z
N MET A 1 -29.70 -13.37 42.78
CA MET A 1 -28.79 -13.39 41.61
C MET A 1 -29.44 -12.58 40.51
N ALA A 2 -28.70 -11.66 39.88
CA ALA A 2 -29.25 -10.57 39.07
C ALA A 2 -30.23 -11.04 37.98
N GLU A 3 -31.53 -10.81 38.17
CA GLU A 3 -32.62 -11.12 37.22
C GLU A 3 -32.40 -10.56 35.81
N ARG A 4 -31.48 -9.59 35.66
CA ARG A 4 -31.19 -8.93 34.37
C ARG A 4 -30.09 -9.59 33.54
N LEU A 5 -29.35 -10.57 34.07
CA LEU A 5 -28.25 -11.24 33.37
C LEU A 5 -28.55 -12.72 33.16
N THR A 6 -29.58 -13.02 32.35
CA THR A 6 -29.90 -14.39 31.94
C THR A 6 -29.13 -14.77 30.67
N LYS A 7 -28.90 -16.07 30.45
CA LYS A 7 -28.29 -16.60 29.21
C LYS A 7 -29.06 -16.16 27.96
N SER A 8 -30.38 -16.11 28.04
CA SER A 8 -31.23 -15.65 26.92
C SER A 8 -31.04 -14.17 26.64
N ALA A 9 -30.97 -13.32 27.67
CA ALA A 9 -30.70 -11.90 27.51
C ALA A 9 -29.33 -11.67 26.86
N ALA A 10 -28.28 -12.36 27.34
CA ALA A 10 -26.95 -12.29 26.75
C ALA A 10 -26.92 -12.75 25.28
N ARG A 11 -27.61 -13.84 24.95
CA ARG A 11 -27.75 -14.33 23.56
C ARG A 11 -28.42 -13.29 22.65
N ASN A 12 -29.49 -12.65 23.12
CA ASN A 12 -30.21 -11.66 22.33
C ASN A 12 -29.38 -10.38 22.13
N VAL A 13 -28.63 -9.94 23.15
CA VAL A 13 -27.67 -8.84 23.02
C VAL A 13 -26.58 -9.18 22.01
N PHE A 14 -26.04 -10.40 22.05
CA PHE A 14 -25.05 -10.86 21.07
C PHE A 14 -25.61 -10.79 19.64
N TYR A 15 -26.71 -11.51 19.33
CA TYR A 15 -27.24 -11.53 17.97
C TYR A 15 -27.75 -10.17 17.50
N GLY A 16 -28.48 -9.44 18.36
CA GLY A 16 -29.00 -8.12 18.03
C GLY A 16 -27.89 -7.08 17.85
N GLY A 17 -26.92 -7.05 18.77
CA GLY A 17 -25.76 -6.17 18.71
C GLY A 17 -24.88 -6.47 17.50
N SER A 18 -24.57 -7.75 17.24
CA SER A 18 -23.82 -8.15 16.06
C SER A 18 -24.53 -7.75 14.76
N ALA A 19 -25.83 -8.00 14.63
CA ALA A 19 -26.58 -7.59 13.43
C ALA A 19 -26.60 -6.06 13.26
N PHE A 20 -26.79 -5.32 14.35
CA PHE A 20 -26.77 -3.86 14.34
C PHE A 20 -25.42 -3.29 13.92
N PHE A 21 -24.33 -3.71 14.56
CA PHE A 21 -22.99 -3.22 14.22
C PHE A 21 -22.52 -3.72 12.86
N PHE A 22 -22.96 -4.89 12.41
CA PHE A 22 -22.70 -5.37 11.05
C PHE A 22 -23.38 -4.47 10.00
N ALA A 23 -24.63 -4.05 10.23
CA ALA A 23 -25.31 -3.10 9.35
C ALA A 23 -24.60 -1.74 9.32
N ILE A 24 -24.16 -1.22 10.48
CA ILE A 24 -23.34 0.00 10.54
C ILE A 24 -22.04 -0.17 9.77
N PHE A 25 -21.36 -1.30 9.93
CA PHE A 25 -20.10 -1.58 9.23
C PHE A 25 -20.27 -1.59 7.71
N ILE A 26 -21.38 -2.14 7.19
CA ILE A 26 -21.71 -2.08 5.76
C ILE A 26 -21.88 -0.62 5.31
N GLY A 27 -22.63 0.19 6.06
CA GLY A 27 -22.82 1.61 5.75
C GLY A 27 -21.52 2.40 5.73
N LEU A 28 -20.67 2.20 6.74
CA LEU A 28 -19.34 2.83 6.81
C LEU A 28 -18.42 2.34 5.68
N THR A 29 -18.48 1.05 5.32
CA THR A 29 -17.71 0.50 4.20
C THR A 29 -18.11 1.14 2.88
N ALA A 30 -19.41 1.28 2.61
CA ALA A 30 -19.89 1.94 1.39
C ALA A 30 -19.46 3.42 1.33
N HIS A 31 -19.56 4.13 2.46
CA HIS A 31 -19.09 5.51 2.56
C HIS A 31 -17.58 5.63 2.34
N SER A 32 -16.77 4.78 2.99
CA SER A 32 -15.31 4.76 2.81
C SER A 32 -14.91 4.41 1.38
N HIS A 33 -15.58 3.44 0.74
CA HIS A 33 -15.35 3.11 -0.66
C HIS A 33 -15.62 4.31 -1.58
N TYR A 34 -16.74 5.01 -1.38
CA TYR A 34 -17.06 6.21 -2.13
C TYR A 34 -16.01 7.31 -1.93
N TYR A 35 -15.58 7.55 -0.69
CA TYR A 35 -14.52 8.52 -0.38
C TYR A 35 -13.19 8.17 -1.06
N MET A 36 -12.82 6.88 -1.06
CA MET A 36 -11.62 6.41 -1.76
C MET A 36 -11.69 6.68 -3.26
N ALA A 37 -12.79 6.29 -3.91
CA ALA A 37 -12.96 6.39 -5.36
C ALA A 37 -13.09 7.83 -5.87
N THR A 38 -13.50 8.78 -5.02
CA THR A 38 -13.82 10.16 -5.45
C THR A 38 -12.92 11.23 -4.86
N THR A 39 -12.26 10.97 -3.73
CA THR A 39 -11.60 12.04 -2.94
C THR A 39 -10.16 11.72 -2.52
N SER A 40 -9.90 10.54 -1.95
CA SER A 40 -8.58 10.24 -1.36
C SER A 40 -7.60 9.57 -2.32
N THR A 41 -8.11 9.02 -3.43
CA THR A 41 -7.29 8.56 -4.56
C THR A 41 -7.77 9.26 -5.83
N ASP A 42 -6.86 9.49 -6.76
CA ASP A 42 -7.19 10.08 -8.07
C ASP A 42 -7.35 8.97 -9.11
N ALA A 43 -8.61 8.67 -9.43
CA ALA A 43 -8.96 7.67 -10.43
C ALA A 43 -8.55 8.08 -11.86
N THR A 44 -8.37 9.38 -12.13
CA THR A 44 -7.99 9.85 -13.47
C THR A 44 -6.52 9.55 -13.79
N THR A 45 -5.69 9.41 -12.76
CA THR A 45 -4.27 9.06 -12.87
C THR A 45 -4.00 7.58 -12.60
N LEU A 46 -5.02 6.79 -12.25
CA LEU A 46 -4.96 5.34 -12.13
C LEU A 46 -4.96 4.67 -13.52
N THR A 47 -3.87 4.87 -14.27
CA THR A 47 -3.74 4.38 -15.65
C THR A 47 -3.56 2.86 -15.72
N SER A 48 -3.64 2.30 -16.92
CA SER A 48 -3.31 0.89 -17.15
C SER A 48 -1.88 0.54 -16.75
N SER A 49 -0.97 1.52 -16.80
CA SER A 49 0.43 1.39 -16.38
C SER A 49 0.55 1.18 -14.87
N VAL A 50 -0.16 2.00 -14.08
CA VAL A 50 -0.24 1.86 -12.62
C VAL A 50 -0.81 0.49 -12.23
N ALA A 51 -1.87 0.04 -12.91
CA ALA A 51 -2.47 -1.27 -12.66
C ALA A 51 -1.52 -2.44 -12.98
N ARG A 52 -0.77 -2.37 -14.09
CA ARG A 52 0.27 -3.35 -14.40
C ARG A 52 1.43 -3.29 -13.40
N GLY A 53 1.82 -2.11 -12.94
CA GLY A 53 2.86 -1.93 -11.93
C GLY A 53 2.48 -2.56 -10.59
N LYS A 54 1.21 -2.43 -10.19
CA LYS A 54 0.66 -3.17 -9.05
C LYS A 54 0.77 -4.68 -9.25
N HIS A 55 0.52 -5.18 -10.46
CA HIS A 55 0.70 -6.61 -10.75
C HIS A 55 2.16 -7.05 -10.69
N VAL A 56 3.11 -6.22 -11.13
CA VAL A 56 4.55 -6.46 -10.94
C VAL A 56 4.90 -6.54 -9.46
N TRP A 57 4.38 -5.61 -8.64
CA TRP A 57 4.55 -5.62 -7.18
C TRP A 57 4.05 -6.93 -6.52
N GLU A 58 2.85 -7.39 -6.92
CA GLU A 58 2.24 -8.61 -6.41
C GLU A 58 2.99 -9.87 -6.85
N LYS A 59 3.24 -10.01 -8.16
CA LYS A 59 3.87 -11.19 -8.77
C LYS A 59 5.26 -11.46 -8.18
N ASN A 60 5.99 -10.40 -7.83
CA ASN A 60 7.34 -10.50 -7.26
C ASN A 60 7.34 -10.46 -5.73
N SER A 61 6.17 -10.47 -5.08
CA SER A 61 6.01 -10.52 -3.62
C SER A 61 6.82 -9.46 -2.88
N CYS A 62 6.89 -8.24 -3.44
CA CYS A 62 7.69 -7.16 -2.87
C CYS A 62 7.28 -6.84 -1.41
N ILE A 63 5.99 -7.00 -1.11
CA ILE A 63 5.39 -6.81 0.22
C ILE A 63 5.89 -7.78 1.29
N ASN A 64 6.50 -8.92 0.92
CA ASN A 64 7.10 -9.86 1.87
C ASN A 64 8.49 -9.42 2.37
N CYS A 65 9.04 -8.32 1.82
CA CYS A 65 10.24 -7.68 2.36
C CYS A 65 9.96 -6.23 2.79
N HIS A 66 9.19 -5.49 2.00
CA HIS A 66 8.90 -4.08 2.20
C HIS A 66 7.53 -3.86 2.85
N THR A 67 7.34 -2.68 3.44
CA THR A 67 6.01 -2.13 3.67
C THR A 67 5.59 -1.20 2.54
N LEU A 68 4.28 -1.13 2.28
CA LEU A 68 3.62 -0.17 1.40
C LEU A 68 2.48 0.47 2.18
N LEU A 69 2.53 1.78 2.40
CA LEU A 69 1.61 2.49 3.29
C LEU A 69 1.64 1.94 4.73
N GLY A 70 2.80 1.43 5.18
CA GLY A 70 3.00 0.87 6.52
C GLY A 70 2.56 -0.59 6.67
N GLU A 71 2.01 -1.20 5.62
CA GLU A 71 1.55 -2.59 5.61
C GLU A 71 2.49 -3.49 4.81
N GLY A 72 2.88 -4.64 5.36
CA GLY A 72 3.77 -5.60 4.72
C GLY A 72 4.75 -6.22 5.71
N ALA A 73 5.98 -6.47 5.26
CA ALA A 73 7.05 -7.00 6.08
C ALA A 73 8.04 -5.90 6.52
N TYR A 74 8.86 -6.22 7.54
CA TYR A 74 9.77 -5.26 8.17
C TYR A 74 11.25 -5.53 7.86
N PHE A 75 11.51 -6.20 6.73
CA PHE A 75 12.87 -6.58 6.32
C PHE A 75 13.56 -5.48 5.49
N ALA A 76 12.80 -4.68 4.77
CA ALA A 76 13.29 -3.63 3.89
C ALA A 76 12.47 -2.33 4.10
N PRO A 77 12.95 -1.18 3.59
CA PRO A 77 12.30 0.11 3.85
C PRO A 77 10.87 0.22 3.32
N GLU A 78 10.09 1.13 3.90
CA GLU A 78 8.81 1.58 3.34
C GLU A 78 8.98 2.19 1.95
N VAL A 79 8.10 1.82 1.02
CA VAL A 79 8.18 2.27 -0.38
C VAL A 79 7.01 3.13 -0.85
N GLY A 80 5.96 3.32 -0.07
CA GLY A 80 4.83 4.18 -0.40
C GLY A 80 5.18 5.67 -0.51
N ASN A 81 6.35 6.09 -0.01
CA ASN A 81 6.92 7.43 -0.22
C ASN A 81 8.32 7.40 -0.88
N VAL A 82 8.74 6.28 -1.49
CA VAL A 82 10.08 6.19 -2.11
C VAL A 82 10.23 7.14 -3.29
N TRP A 83 9.15 7.36 -4.03
CA TRP A 83 9.10 8.31 -5.13
C TRP A 83 9.49 9.72 -4.66
N ASP A 84 8.85 10.20 -3.61
CA ASP A 84 9.15 11.51 -3.02
C ASP A 84 10.57 11.57 -2.44
N ARG A 85 11.01 10.48 -1.79
CA ARG A 85 12.36 10.39 -1.21
C ARG A 85 13.46 10.45 -2.26
N TRP A 86 13.18 10.01 -3.48
CA TRP A 86 14.11 10.08 -4.61
C TRP A 86 13.91 11.31 -5.50
N GLY A 87 13.21 12.32 -5.01
CA GLY A 87 13.06 13.60 -5.70
C GLY A 87 12.06 13.56 -6.86
N GLY A 88 11.14 12.60 -6.88
CA GLY A 88 10.19 12.43 -7.97
C GLY A 88 9.12 13.54 -8.07
N ASN A 89 9.04 14.44 -7.10
CA ASN A 89 8.21 15.64 -7.19
C ASN A 89 8.92 16.77 -7.94
N GLU A 90 10.25 16.79 -7.88
CA GLU A 90 11.11 17.77 -8.54
C GLU A 90 11.57 17.30 -9.92
N ASP A 91 11.99 16.05 -10.04
CA ASP A 91 12.44 15.40 -11.28
C ASP A 91 11.83 13.98 -11.43
N PRO A 92 10.60 13.89 -11.97
CA PRO A 92 9.95 12.60 -12.24
C PRO A 92 10.76 11.66 -13.14
N ALA A 93 11.50 12.21 -14.12
CA ALA A 93 12.27 11.40 -15.05
C ALA A 93 13.51 10.80 -14.35
N GLY A 94 14.22 11.62 -13.58
CA GLY A 94 15.36 11.18 -12.78
C GLY A 94 14.98 10.15 -11.71
N ALA A 95 13.86 10.33 -11.01
CA ALA A 95 13.38 9.37 -10.02
C ALA A 95 13.04 8.01 -10.65
N ARG A 96 12.44 8.01 -11.85
CA ARG A 96 12.15 6.79 -12.62
C ARG A 96 13.42 6.06 -13.04
N GLU A 97 14.38 6.76 -13.62
CA GLU A 97 15.65 6.13 -14.01
C GLU A 97 16.43 5.65 -12.79
N THR A 98 16.36 6.36 -11.67
CA THR A 98 16.92 5.90 -10.38
C THR A 98 16.29 4.58 -9.94
N LEU A 99 14.96 4.44 -10.04
CA LEU A 99 14.27 3.20 -9.69
C LEU A 99 14.68 2.05 -10.61
N LYS A 100 14.73 2.29 -11.92
CA LYS A 100 15.16 1.29 -12.91
C LYS A 100 16.58 0.81 -12.61
N ALA A 101 17.50 1.75 -12.43
CA ALA A 101 18.89 1.45 -12.10
C ALA A 101 19.01 0.71 -10.76
N TRP A 102 18.23 1.09 -9.74
CA TRP A 102 18.20 0.40 -8.45
C TRP A 102 17.81 -1.07 -8.59
N MET A 103 16.75 -1.37 -9.35
CA MET A 103 16.29 -2.74 -9.59
C MET A 103 17.33 -3.57 -10.36
N GLN A 104 17.95 -2.97 -11.38
CA GLN A 104 18.98 -3.62 -12.19
C GLN A 104 20.29 -3.87 -11.43
N ALA A 105 20.61 -3.03 -10.44
CA ALA A 105 21.82 -3.16 -9.62
C ALA A 105 21.70 -4.22 -8.52
N GLN A 106 20.54 -4.86 -8.35
CA GLN A 106 20.38 -5.93 -7.36
C GLN A 106 20.90 -7.28 -7.86
N PRO A 107 21.38 -8.15 -6.95
CA PRO A 107 21.67 -7.88 -5.53
C PRO A 107 22.96 -7.07 -5.36
N SER A 108 23.07 -6.30 -4.27
CA SER A 108 24.28 -5.51 -3.98
C SER A 108 25.55 -6.35 -3.72
N GLY A 109 25.43 -7.61 -3.29
CA GLY A 109 26.56 -8.48 -2.98
C GLY A 109 27.39 -8.09 -1.73
N ALA A 110 27.05 -6.98 -1.07
CA ALA A 110 27.80 -6.48 0.08
C ALA A 110 27.74 -7.46 1.27
N PRO A 111 28.88 -7.90 1.82
CA PRO A 111 28.92 -8.85 2.94
C PRO A 111 28.14 -8.36 4.17
N GLY A 112 27.30 -9.22 4.72
CA GLY A 112 26.48 -8.93 5.92
C GLY A 112 25.29 -8.00 5.69
N ARG A 113 25.07 -7.48 4.48
CA ARG A 113 23.93 -6.61 4.16
C ARG A 113 22.73 -7.45 3.71
N ARG A 114 21.51 -7.04 4.11
CA ARG A 114 20.24 -7.57 3.55
C ARG A 114 20.23 -7.42 2.03
N GLN A 115 19.87 -8.47 1.31
CA GLN A 115 19.89 -8.49 -0.15
C GLN A 115 18.47 -8.45 -0.72
N MET A 116 18.28 -7.59 -1.71
CA MET A 116 17.11 -7.63 -2.58
C MET A 116 17.45 -8.55 -3.77
N PRO A 117 16.56 -9.48 -4.19
CA PRO A 117 16.81 -10.33 -5.35
C PRO A 117 16.89 -9.56 -6.67
N GLN A 118 17.53 -10.17 -7.66
CA GLN A 118 17.37 -9.76 -9.05
C GLN A 118 16.12 -10.45 -9.63
N PHE A 119 15.18 -9.65 -10.14
CA PHE A 119 13.91 -10.13 -10.69
C PHE A 119 13.92 -10.23 -12.23
N ASN A 120 14.94 -9.68 -12.89
CA ASN A 120 15.08 -9.62 -14.35
C ASN A 120 13.83 -9.02 -15.02
N LEU A 121 13.31 -7.94 -14.44
CA LEU A 121 12.14 -7.22 -14.97
C LEU A 121 12.48 -6.60 -16.33
N THR A 122 11.51 -6.65 -17.24
CA THR A 122 11.58 -5.94 -18.52
C THR A 122 11.53 -4.42 -18.32
N ASP A 123 11.97 -3.66 -19.32
CA ASP A 123 11.86 -2.19 -19.28
C ASP A 123 10.42 -1.72 -19.09
N GLN A 124 9.44 -2.43 -19.66
CA GLN A 124 8.03 -2.13 -19.45
C GLN A 124 7.62 -2.35 -18.00
N GLU A 125 7.94 -3.51 -17.41
CA GLU A 125 7.62 -3.80 -16.01
C GLU A 125 8.28 -2.81 -15.04
N LEU A 126 9.50 -2.36 -15.34
CA LEU A 126 10.17 -1.34 -14.53
C LEU A 126 9.47 0.03 -14.62
N ASN A 127 9.03 0.43 -15.80
CA ASN A 127 8.27 1.66 -16.00
C ASN A 127 6.90 1.59 -15.31
N ASP A 128 6.20 0.47 -15.48
CA ASP A 128 4.90 0.23 -14.85
C ASP A 128 5.05 0.26 -13.31
N LEU A 129 6.09 -0.35 -12.75
CA LEU A 129 6.37 -0.33 -11.31
C LEU A 129 6.69 1.09 -10.80
N ALA A 130 7.42 1.88 -11.57
CA ALA A 130 7.68 3.29 -11.25
C ALA A 130 6.38 4.11 -11.24
N ASP A 131 5.50 3.93 -12.23
CA ASP A 131 4.19 4.56 -12.28
C ASP A 131 3.35 4.20 -11.05
N PHE A 132 3.37 2.93 -10.65
CA PHE A 132 2.65 2.46 -9.48
C PHE A 132 3.13 3.12 -8.18
N LEU A 133 4.44 3.20 -7.97
CA LEU A 133 5.01 3.81 -6.77
C LEU A 133 4.85 5.33 -6.76
N GLN A 134 4.91 5.98 -7.93
CA GLN A 134 4.54 7.38 -8.10
C GLN A 134 3.08 7.62 -7.73
N TRP A 135 2.15 6.87 -8.33
CA TRP A 135 0.73 7.03 -8.03
C TRP A 135 0.44 6.77 -6.55
N THR A 136 1.08 5.76 -5.95
CA THR A 136 0.93 5.44 -4.53
C THR A 136 1.37 6.57 -3.61
N SER A 137 2.38 7.36 -3.99
CA SER A 137 2.82 8.50 -3.17
C SER A 137 1.79 9.64 -3.14
N THR A 138 0.87 9.70 -4.12
CA THR A 138 -0.17 10.73 -4.19
C THR A 138 -1.44 10.43 -3.38
N ILE A 139 -1.57 9.22 -2.81
CA ILE A 139 -2.75 8.83 -2.03
C ILE A 139 -2.87 9.70 -0.77
N LYS A 140 -4.03 10.32 -0.55
CA LYS A 140 -4.31 11.10 0.67
C LYS A 140 -4.46 10.15 1.86
N ARG A 141 -3.42 10.07 2.67
CA ARG A 141 -3.25 9.09 3.75
C ARG A 141 -3.02 9.73 5.12
N GLN A 142 -3.73 10.82 5.40
CA GLN A 142 -3.73 11.51 6.71
C GLN A 142 -2.32 11.88 7.21
N GLU A 143 -1.50 12.47 6.34
CA GLU A 143 -0.13 12.91 6.65
C GLU A 143 0.84 11.81 7.10
N TRP A 144 0.47 10.54 6.91
CA TRP A 144 1.42 9.45 7.01
C TRP A 144 2.31 9.40 5.75
N PRO A 145 3.59 9.03 5.83
CA PRO A 145 4.38 8.83 7.04
C PRO A 145 4.83 10.16 7.69
N PRO A 146 5.25 10.15 8.97
CA PRO A 146 5.62 11.36 9.71
C PRO A 146 6.82 12.11 9.12
N ASN A 147 7.66 11.46 8.30
CA ASN A 147 8.79 12.09 7.61
C ASN A 147 9.19 11.32 6.33
N LYS A 148 10.22 11.80 5.63
CA LYS A 148 10.69 11.24 4.34
C LYS A 148 11.32 9.84 4.43
N ALA A 149 11.68 9.36 5.62
CA ALA A 149 12.32 8.06 5.81
C ALA A 149 11.35 6.88 5.65
N GLY A 150 10.03 7.15 5.70
CA GLY A 150 9.00 6.10 5.70
C GLY A 150 8.67 5.70 7.13
#